data_AF-A0A6A6EPK7-F1
#
_entry.id   AF-A0A6A6EPK7-F1
#
_cell.length_a   1.000
_cell.length_b   1.000
_cell.length_c   1.000
_cell.angle_alpha   90.00
_cell.angle_beta   90.00
_cell.angle_gamma   90.00
#
_symmetry.space_group_name_H-M   'P 1'
#
loop_
_entity.id
_entity.type
_entity.pdbx_description
1 polymer ?
#
loop_
_entity_poly.entity_id
_entity_poly.type
_entity_poly.pdbx_seq_one_letter_code
_entity_poly.pdbx_strand_id
1 'polypeptide(L)'
;MDVHVDSDSGAQLVRRRHRPVLIPEKLPKLKEASDSLAQARALKAKLETSGTALKSAKKSVSRKKVEEDPENHIIKTLRTEHQMEWGAIANYLNEERIKRGEPPSMTQPAVYSRFVRNAPRIARANGEVGFDPKDYMYIRHPHHYPFAAGGNISPFQAGPTPRRETPDPAESFSVRRDFVTGNVRKKSKLATDCSELETAVKSNLLVEAVQTVDRNFWTFVADELERTSGKMYDPKALESRYKSL
;
A
#
# COMPACT_ATOMS: atom_id res chain seq x y z
N MET A 1 -19.06 -44.93 -20.05
CA MET A 1 -18.14 -45.15 -18.92
C MET A 1 -18.48 -44.10 -17.88
N ASP A 2 -19.42 -44.45 -17.01
CA ASP A 2 -19.90 -43.60 -15.92
C ASP A 2 -18.83 -43.45 -14.85
N VAL A 3 -18.48 -42.20 -14.53
CA VAL A 3 -17.54 -41.89 -13.46
C VAL A 3 -18.33 -41.30 -12.30
N HIS A 4 -18.60 -42.16 -11.32
CA HIS A 4 -19.20 -41.85 -10.04
C HIS A 4 -18.07 -41.78 -9.01
N VAL A 5 -17.81 -40.61 -8.39
CA VAL A 5 -17.01 -40.53 -7.15
C VAL A 5 -17.45 -39.34 -6.31
N ASP A 6 -18.29 -39.66 -5.32
CA ASP A 6 -18.34 -39.24 -3.93
C ASP A 6 -17.82 -37.87 -3.47
N SER A 7 -18.77 -37.07 -2.94
CA SER A 7 -18.54 -35.86 -2.15
C SER A 7 -18.44 -36.20 -0.66
N ASP A 8 -17.22 -36.19 -0.13
CA ASP A 8 -16.95 -36.45 1.29
C ASP A 8 -16.85 -35.11 2.07
N SER A 9 -17.98 -34.68 2.66
CA SER A 9 -18.09 -33.46 3.48
C SER A 9 -17.88 -33.79 4.96
N GLY A 10 -16.61 -33.92 5.34
CA GLY A 10 -16.19 -34.12 6.73
C GLY A 10 -16.19 -32.82 7.54
N ALA A 11 -17.33 -32.41 8.07
CA ALA A 11 -17.44 -31.32 9.04
C ALA A 11 -16.85 -31.74 10.40
N GLN A 12 -15.60 -31.38 10.67
CA GLN A 12 -14.97 -31.62 11.98
C GLN A 12 -15.45 -30.61 13.03
N LEU A 13 -16.29 -31.10 13.94
CA LEU A 13 -16.78 -30.41 15.12
C LEU A 13 -15.67 -30.27 16.18
N VAL A 14 -15.00 -29.12 16.22
CA VAL A 14 -13.97 -28.80 17.22
C VAL A 14 -14.62 -28.56 18.59
N ARG A 15 -14.64 -29.61 19.43
CA ARG A 15 -15.09 -29.55 20.83
C ARG A 15 -14.10 -28.72 21.67
N ARG A 16 -14.49 -27.48 22.00
CA ARG A 16 -13.81 -26.64 23.00
C ARG A 16 -13.94 -27.29 24.38
N ARG A 17 -12.85 -27.89 24.87
CA ARG A 17 -12.76 -28.40 26.25
C ARG A 17 -12.61 -27.23 27.21
N HIS A 18 -13.60 -27.00 28.06
CA HIS A 18 -13.51 -26.14 29.24
C HIS A 18 -12.43 -26.70 30.17
N ARG A 19 -11.38 -25.93 30.43
CA ARG A 19 -10.42 -26.20 31.51
C ARG A 19 -11.00 -25.61 32.82
N PRO A 20 -11.19 -26.42 33.87
CA PRO A 20 -11.54 -25.91 35.18
C PRO A 20 -10.35 -25.13 35.76
N VAL A 21 -10.62 -23.91 36.22
CA VAL A 21 -9.67 -23.05 36.92
C VAL A 21 -9.54 -23.57 38.35
N LEU A 22 -8.44 -24.24 38.66
CA LEU A 22 -8.06 -24.59 40.02
C LEU A 22 -7.52 -23.32 40.69
N ILE A 23 -8.24 -22.84 41.70
CA ILE A 23 -7.80 -21.76 42.60
C ILE A 23 -7.05 -22.42 43.76
N PRO A 24 -5.72 -22.25 43.91
CA PRO A 24 -5.03 -22.71 45.10
C PRO A 24 -5.26 -21.72 46.25
N GLU A 25 -5.91 -22.23 47.29
CA GLU A 25 -6.06 -21.60 48.60
C GLU A 25 -4.74 -21.61 49.38
N LYS A 26 -4.57 -20.57 50.21
CA LYS A 26 -3.57 -20.36 51.28
C LYS A 26 -2.18 -19.83 50.88
N LEU A 27 -2.08 -18.50 50.96
CA LEU A 27 -0.83 -17.74 51.08
C LEU A 27 -0.21 -17.93 52.48
N PRO A 28 1.03 -18.42 52.61
CA PRO A 28 1.77 -18.40 53.86
C PRO A 28 2.24 -16.98 54.22
N LYS A 29 2.28 -16.72 55.53
CA LYS A 29 2.55 -15.43 56.16
C LYS A 29 3.95 -14.90 55.84
N LEU A 30 4.00 -13.64 55.41
CA LEU A 30 5.17 -12.81 55.10
C LEU A 30 6.13 -12.66 56.29
N LYS A 31 7.21 -13.44 56.31
CA LYS A 31 8.46 -13.12 57.06
C LYS A 31 9.75 -13.41 56.27
N GLU A 32 9.68 -13.51 54.93
CA GLU A 32 10.83 -13.81 54.04
C GLU A 32 11.12 -12.71 52.99
N ALA A 33 10.67 -11.47 53.22
CA ALA A 33 10.75 -10.42 52.20
C ALA A 33 12.20 -9.99 51.87
N SER A 34 13.13 -10.06 52.82
CA SER A 34 14.54 -9.67 52.60
C SER A 34 15.34 -10.72 51.83
N ASP A 35 15.08 -12.01 52.05
CA ASP A 35 15.80 -13.09 51.37
C ASP A 35 15.30 -13.31 49.95
N SER A 36 14.03 -13.00 49.65
CA SER A 36 13.49 -13.14 48.29
C SER A 36 14.15 -12.19 47.28
N LEU A 37 14.52 -10.97 47.70
CA LEU A 37 15.22 -10.00 46.85
C LEU A 37 16.67 -10.42 46.56
N ALA A 38 17.35 -11.00 47.54
CA ALA A 38 18.70 -11.55 47.37
C ALA A 38 18.68 -12.78 46.45
N GLN A 39 17.72 -13.69 46.63
CA GLN A 39 17.52 -14.85 45.75
C GLN A 39 17.16 -14.45 44.32
N ALA A 40 16.31 -13.43 44.13
CA ALA A 40 15.98 -12.92 42.79
C ALA A 40 17.20 -12.31 42.07
N ARG A 41 18.06 -11.58 42.79
CA ARG A 41 19.32 -11.04 42.22
C ARG A 41 20.30 -12.17 41.88
N ALA A 42 20.43 -13.19 42.73
CA ALA A 42 21.29 -14.35 42.46
C ALA A 42 20.80 -15.18 41.26
N LEU A 43 19.48 -15.37 41.12
CA LEU A 43 18.88 -16.04 39.96
C LEU A 43 19.08 -15.25 38.67
N LYS A 44 18.96 -13.91 38.72
CA LYS A 44 19.24 -13.04 37.58
C LYS A 44 20.70 -13.18 37.10
N ALA A 45 21.65 -13.14 38.03
CA ALA A 45 23.08 -13.32 37.69
C ALA A 45 23.39 -14.70 37.08
N LYS A 46 22.74 -15.77 37.56
CA LYS A 46 22.84 -17.12 36.98
C LYS A 46 22.26 -17.21 35.57
N LEU A 47 21.17 -16.50 35.29
CA LEU A 47 20.55 -16.47 33.96
C LEU A 47 21.36 -15.63 32.96
N GLU A 48 21.99 -14.54 33.40
CA GLU A 48 22.88 -13.73 32.55
C GLU A 48 24.15 -14.49 32.15
N THR A 49 24.68 -15.34 33.04
CA THR A 49 25.83 -16.21 32.73
C THR A 49 25.49 -17.45 31.91
N SER A 50 24.24 -17.96 32.00
CA SER A 50 23.77 -19.11 31.20
C SER A 50 23.12 -18.73 29.86
N GLY A 51 22.96 -17.43 29.60
CA GLY A 51 22.16 -16.87 28.50
C GLY A 51 22.78 -16.92 27.09
N THR A 52 23.90 -17.61 26.88
CA THR A 52 24.53 -17.79 25.56
C THR A 52 23.93 -18.94 24.74
N ALA A 53 23.12 -19.83 25.34
CA ALA A 53 22.66 -21.06 24.67
C ALA A 53 21.25 -21.01 24.03
N LEU A 54 20.49 -19.91 24.14
CA LEU A 54 19.13 -19.80 23.56
C LEU A 54 18.99 -18.77 22.43
N LYS A 55 20.08 -18.35 21.80
CA LYS A 55 20.05 -17.50 20.60
C LYS A 55 19.92 -18.33 19.31
N SER A 56 18.85 -19.12 19.18
CA SER A 56 18.38 -19.58 17.87
C SER A 56 17.10 -18.83 17.46
N ALA A 57 17.09 -17.51 17.68
CA ALA A 57 16.18 -16.64 16.96
C ALA A 57 16.54 -16.76 15.48
N LYS A 58 15.81 -17.59 14.73
CA LYS A 58 15.81 -17.57 13.27
C LYS A 58 15.68 -16.11 12.88
N LYS A 59 16.76 -15.49 12.39
CA LYS A 59 16.71 -14.13 11.83
C LYS A 59 15.59 -14.18 10.81
N SER A 60 14.44 -13.57 11.12
CA SER A 60 13.38 -13.42 10.15
C SER A 60 14.03 -12.69 8.99
N VAL A 61 14.14 -13.36 7.85
CA VAL A 61 14.67 -12.73 6.64
C VAL A 61 13.82 -11.49 6.44
N SER A 62 14.42 -10.32 6.72
CA SER A 62 13.76 -9.04 6.53
C SER A 62 13.35 -9.04 5.07
N ARG A 63 12.05 -9.06 4.82
CA ARG A 63 11.55 -9.03 3.44
C ARG A 63 12.14 -7.77 2.83
N LYS A 64 12.96 -7.94 1.78
CA LYS A 64 13.52 -6.81 1.04
C LYS A 64 12.39 -5.84 0.74
N LYS A 65 12.65 -4.54 0.90
CA LYS A 65 11.60 -3.56 0.64
C LYS A 65 11.22 -3.69 -0.82
N VAL A 66 9.92 -3.62 -1.08
CA VAL A 66 9.38 -3.78 -2.43
C VAL A 66 9.89 -2.65 -3.36
N GLU A 67 10.24 -1.50 -2.77
CA GLU A 67 10.85 -0.36 -3.46
C GLU A 67 12.32 -0.59 -3.85
N GLU A 68 13.00 -1.61 -3.32
CA GLU A 68 14.42 -1.91 -3.62
C GLU A 68 14.57 -2.94 -4.75
N ASP A 69 13.47 -3.55 -5.22
CA ASP A 69 13.49 -4.53 -6.30
C ASP A 69 13.61 -3.83 -7.66
N PRO A 70 14.74 -3.99 -8.39
CA PRO A 70 14.99 -3.28 -9.64
C PRO A 70 13.96 -3.61 -10.73
N GLU A 71 13.38 -4.81 -10.71
CA GLU A 71 12.36 -5.20 -11.69
C GLU A 71 11.09 -4.37 -11.54
N ASN A 72 10.74 -3.95 -10.31
CA ASN A 72 9.55 -3.12 -10.10
C ASN A 72 9.75 -1.68 -10.62
N HIS A 73 10.97 -1.15 -10.54
CA HIS A 73 11.31 0.14 -11.15
C HIS A 73 11.24 0.07 -12.67
N ILE A 74 11.81 -0.97 -13.27
CA ILE A 74 11.74 -1.19 -14.72
C ILE A 74 10.29 -1.30 -15.19
N ILE A 75 9.44 -2.09 -14.50
CA ILE A 75 8.01 -2.20 -14.84
C ILE A 75 7.32 -0.84 -14.80
N LYS A 76 7.64 0.00 -13.81
CA LYS A 76 7.08 1.35 -13.69
C LYS A 76 7.51 2.20 -14.89
N THR A 77 8.81 2.35 -15.12
CA THR A 77 9.39 3.15 -16.22
C THR A 77 8.87 2.72 -17.59
N LEU A 78 8.90 1.42 -17.91
CA LEU A 78 8.41 0.91 -19.20
C LEU A 78 6.92 1.19 -19.41
N ARG A 79 6.13 1.22 -18.32
CA ARG A 79 4.71 1.56 -18.43
C ARG A 79 4.46 3.05 -18.51
N THR A 80 5.11 3.86 -17.68
CA THR A 80 4.82 5.29 -17.54
C THR A 80 5.47 6.13 -18.63
N GLU A 81 6.74 5.84 -18.95
CA GLU A 81 7.54 6.62 -19.89
C GLU A 81 7.42 6.07 -21.31
N HIS A 82 7.52 4.74 -21.46
CA HIS A 82 7.49 4.09 -22.78
C HIS A 82 6.11 3.62 -23.22
N GLN A 83 5.09 3.72 -22.35
CA GLN A 83 3.70 3.31 -22.63
C GLN A 83 3.58 1.88 -23.19
N MET A 84 4.47 0.97 -22.79
CA MET A 84 4.48 -0.39 -23.32
C MET A 84 3.28 -1.19 -22.82
N GLU A 85 2.77 -2.08 -23.68
CA GLU A 85 1.75 -3.06 -23.32
C GLU A 85 2.28 -4.08 -22.30
N TRP A 86 1.42 -4.56 -21.41
CA TRP A 86 1.81 -5.47 -20.32
C TRP A 86 2.49 -6.75 -20.83
N GLY A 87 2.04 -7.27 -21.98
CA GLY A 87 2.66 -8.42 -22.63
C GLY A 87 4.07 -8.12 -23.14
N ALA A 88 4.28 -6.93 -23.73
CA ALA A 88 5.60 -6.49 -24.21
C ALA A 88 6.57 -6.29 -23.03
N ILE A 89 6.11 -5.72 -21.92
CA ILE A 89 6.91 -5.57 -20.69
C ILE A 89 7.31 -6.96 -20.14
N ALA A 90 6.38 -7.93 -20.13
CA ALA A 90 6.68 -9.28 -19.66
C ALA A 90 7.74 -9.97 -20.53
N ASN A 91 7.64 -9.84 -21.85
CA ASN A 91 8.62 -10.37 -22.79
C ASN A 91 10.00 -9.73 -22.58
N TYR A 92 10.06 -8.39 -22.48
CA TYR A 92 11.29 -7.66 -22.21
C TYR A 92 11.98 -8.14 -20.91
N LEU A 93 11.24 -8.26 -19.81
CA LEU A 93 11.80 -8.73 -18.55
C LEU A 93 12.27 -10.18 -18.61
N ASN A 94 11.58 -11.04 -19.36
CA ASN A 94 12.00 -12.42 -19.56
C ASN A 94 13.26 -12.52 -20.43
N GLU A 95 13.41 -11.68 -21.46
CA GLU A 95 14.64 -11.58 -22.23
C GLU A 95 15.83 -11.16 -21.35
N GLU A 96 15.64 -10.14 -20.50
CA GLU A 96 16.64 -9.71 -19.53
C GLU A 96 16.95 -10.78 -18.47
N ARG A 97 15.98 -11.62 -18.10
CA ARG A 97 16.21 -12.80 -17.24
C ARG A 97 17.01 -13.88 -17.95
N ILE A 98 16.68 -14.20 -19.20
CA ILE A 98 17.39 -15.20 -20.00
C ILE A 98 18.86 -14.77 -20.18
N LYS A 99 19.13 -13.48 -20.43
CA LYS A 99 20.50 -12.94 -20.49
C LYS A 99 21.27 -13.11 -19.19
N ARG A 100 20.59 -13.09 -18.03
CA ARG A 100 21.17 -13.35 -16.70
C ARG A 100 21.27 -14.84 -16.35
N GLY A 101 20.75 -15.74 -17.19
CA GLY A 101 20.67 -17.18 -16.91
C GLY A 101 19.55 -17.56 -15.93
N GLU A 102 18.55 -16.69 -15.74
CA GLU A 102 17.36 -16.96 -14.93
C GLU A 102 16.20 -17.48 -15.79
N PRO A 103 15.30 -18.33 -15.26
CA PRO A 103 14.16 -18.82 -16.01
C PRO A 103 13.12 -17.72 -16.30
N PRO A 104 12.50 -17.70 -17.51
CA PRO A 104 11.49 -16.72 -17.89
C PRO A 104 10.19 -16.96 -17.11
N SER A 105 10.08 -16.30 -15.96
CA SER A 105 9.00 -16.50 -14.99
C SER A 105 8.00 -15.35 -14.96
N MET A 106 8.24 -14.26 -15.71
CA MET A 106 7.29 -13.15 -15.78
C MET A 106 6.15 -13.47 -16.75
N THR A 107 4.92 -13.36 -16.27
CA THR A 107 3.72 -13.42 -17.10
C THR A 107 3.06 -12.04 -17.13
N GLN A 108 2.26 -11.77 -18.16
CA GLN A 108 1.51 -10.51 -18.28
C GLN A 108 0.68 -10.18 -17.02
N PRO A 109 -0.08 -11.13 -16.42
CA PRO A 109 -0.81 -10.87 -15.18
C PRO A 109 0.10 -10.58 -13.98
N ALA A 110 1.29 -11.18 -13.93
CA ALA A 110 2.27 -10.94 -12.86
C ALA A 110 2.84 -9.52 -12.93
N VAL A 111 3.18 -9.05 -14.13
CA VAL A 111 3.66 -7.67 -14.37
C VAL A 111 2.59 -6.65 -13.97
N TYR A 112 1.36 -6.82 -14.47
CA TYR A 112 0.23 -5.94 -14.11
C TYR A 112 -0.01 -5.91 -12.59
N SER A 113 -0.05 -7.08 -11.96
CA SER A 113 -0.20 -7.23 -10.51
C SER A 113 0.87 -6.50 -9.72
N ARG A 114 2.13 -6.57 -10.16
CA ARG A 114 3.26 -5.89 -9.53
C ARG A 114 3.16 -4.39 -9.71
N PHE A 115 2.85 -3.90 -10.91
CA PHE A 115 2.68 -2.47 -11.18
C PHE A 115 1.61 -1.86 -10.26
N VAL A 116 0.40 -2.42 -10.23
CA VAL A 116 -0.72 -1.86 -9.44
C VAL A 116 -0.39 -1.77 -7.95
N ARG A 117 0.33 -2.76 -7.41
CA ARG A 117 0.68 -2.82 -5.98
C ARG A 117 1.90 -1.97 -5.63
N ASN A 118 2.90 -1.92 -6.52
CA ASN A 118 4.23 -1.43 -6.20
C ASN A 118 4.49 -0.02 -6.76
N ALA A 119 3.88 0.33 -7.90
CA ALA A 119 4.11 1.63 -8.54
C ALA A 119 3.73 2.82 -7.63
N PRO A 120 2.61 2.83 -6.88
CA PRO A 120 2.32 3.89 -5.90
C PRO A 120 3.37 4.05 -4.82
N ARG A 121 3.95 2.93 -4.39
CA ARG A 121 4.95 2.91 -3.32
C ARG A 121 6.27 3.47 -3.81
N ILE A 122 6.66 3.07 -5.03
CA ILE A 122 7.84 3.59 -5.71
C ILE A 122 7.67 5.08 -6.01
N ALA A 123 6.53 5.50 -6.57
CA ALA A 123 6.23 6.91 -6.84
C ALA A 123 6.32 7.76 -5.56
N ARG A 124 5.71 7.30 -4.46
CA ARG A 124 5.83 7.99 -3.16
C ARG A 124 7.26 8.04 -2.64
N ALA A 125 8.03 6.96 -2.77
CA ALA A 125 9.43 6.92 -2.37
C ALA A 125 10.30 7.88 -3.20
N ASN A 126 9.95 8.07 -4.48
CA ASN A 126 10.60 9.03 -5.38
C ASN A 126 10.11 10.48 -5.19
N GLY A 127 9.12 10.72 -4.32
CA GLY A 127 8.55 12.06 -4.12
C GLY A 127 7.54 12.50 -5.19
N GLU A 128 7.07 11.59 -6.05
CA GLU A 128 6.05 11.88 -7.06
C GLU A 128 4.68 12.04 -6.38
N VAL A 129 4.23 13.29 -6.25
CA VAL A 129 2.92 13.62 -5.67
C VAL A 129 1.84 13.49 -6.74
N GLY A 130 0.78 12.73 -6.44
CA GLY A 130 -0.40 12.61 -7.32
C GLY A 130 -0.39 11.39 -8.26
N PHE A 131 0.55 10.47 -8.13
CA PHE A 131 0.56 9.23 -8.90
C PHE A 131 -0.68 8.36 -8.60
N ASP A 132 -1.57 8.19 -9.57
CA ASP A 132 -2.68 7.21 -9.53
C ASP A 132 -2.40 6.06 -10.51
N PRO A 133 -2.26 4.80 -10.05
CA PRO A 133 -2.12 3.64 -10.93
C PRO A 133 -3.19 3.55 -12.01
N LYS A 134 -4.40 4.03 -11.73
CA LYS A 134 -5.54 3.93 -12.65
C LYS A 134 -5.31 4.63 -13.97
N ASP A 135 -4.53 5.72 -13.96
CA ASP A 135 -4.17 6.48 -15.15
C ASP A 135 -3.32 5.64 -16.13
N TYR A 136 -2.68 4.59 -15.62
CA TYR A 136 -1.79 3.72 -16.38
C TYR A 136 -2.33 2.29 -16.51
N MET A 137 -3.42 1.93 -15.80
CA MET A 137 -4.06 0.61 -15.89
C MET A 137 -4.69 0.37 -17.26
N TYR A 138 -5.22 1.43 -17.86
CA TYR A 138 -5.81 1.44 -19.17
C TYR A 138 -5.22 2.67 -19.83
N ILE A 139 -4.33 2.50 -20.82
CA ILE A 139 -3.95 3.61 -21.69
C ILE A 139 -5.24 3.98 -22.44
N ARG A 140 -6.13 4.74 -21.77
CA ARG A 140 -7.35 5.25 -22.36
C ARG A 140 -6.89 6.45 -23.15
N HIS A 141 -6.81 6.32 -24.47
CA HIS A 141 -6.99 7.49 -25.31
C HIS A 141 -8.36 8.06 -24.95
N PRO A 142 -8.46 9.28 -24.38
CA PRO A 142 -9.75 9.88 -24.03
C PRO A 142 -10.70 9.94 -25.24
N HIS A 143 -10.14 9.89 -26.46
CA HIS A 143 -10.85 9.87 -27.73
C HIS A 143 -11.31 8.49 -28.24
N HIS A 144 -11.01 7.37 -27.56
CA HIS A 144 -11.46 6.02 -27.99
C HIS A 144 -12.53 5.39 -27.10
N TYR A 145 -12.89 6.07 -26.01
CA TYR A 145 -14.19 5.87 -25.40
C TYR A 145 -14.99 7.13 -25.67
N PRO A 146 -15.81 7.19 -26.74
CA PRO A 146 -16.95 8.09 -26.66
C PRO A 146 -17.63 7.73 -25.35
N PHE A 147 -17.70 8.72 -24.46
CA PHE A 147 -18.57 8.64 -23.30
C PHE A 147 -19.97 8.46 -23.87
N ALA A 148 -20.37 7.20 -24.08
CA ALA A 148 -21.73 6.83 -24.42
C ALA A 148 -22.55 7.18 -23.18
N ALA A 149 -22.97 8.44 -23.13
CA ALA A 149 -23.99 8.91 -22.23
C ALA A 149 -25.23 8.05 -22.47
N GLY A 150 -25.42 7.02 -21.65
CA GLY A 150 -26.58 6.13 -21.70
C GLY A 150 -26.24 4.75 -22.25
N GLY A 151 -25.96 3.80 -21.35
CA GLY A 151 -25.73 2.42 -21.73
C GLY A 151 -25.64 1.49 -20.53
N ASN A 152 -26.74 1.32 -19.81
CA ASN A 152 -26.96 0.15 -18.95
C ASN A 152 -26.91 -1.10 -19.82
N ILE A 153 -25.74 -1.70 -20.01
CA ILE A 153 -25.65 -3.03 -20.61
C ILE A 153 -24.71 -3.85 -19.74
N SER A 154 -25.31 -4.67 -18.88
CA SER A 154 -24.67 -5.86 -18.33
C SER A 154 -24.96 -7.01 -19.30
N PRO A 155 -23.92 -7.63 -19.89
CA PRO A 155 -24.08 -8.95 -20.47
C PRO A 155 -23.08 -9.89 -19.83
N PHE A 156 -23.50 -10.70 -18.87
CA PHE A 156 -23.01 -12.08 -18.72
C PHE A 156 -23.95 -12.85 -17.79
N GLN A 157 -24.98 -13.40 -18.41
CA GLN A 157 -25.86 -14.43 -17.86
C GLN A 157 -25.51 -15.72 -18.61
N ALA A 158 -24.93 -16.71 -17.92
CA ALA A 158 -25.05 -18.13 -18.28
C ALA A 158 -24.36 -19.01 -17.21
N GLY A 159 -25.12 -19.44 -16.22
CA GLY A 159 -24.74 -20.47 -15.25
C GLY A 159 -25.78 -20.56 -14.15
N PRO A 160 -26.54 -21.67 -14.00
CA PRO A 160 -27.55 -21.80 -12.96
C PRO A 160 -26.84 -22.09 -11.63
N THR A 161 -26.56 -21.05 -10.85
CA THR A 161 -26.20 -21.23 -9.44
C THR A 161 -27.47 -21.40 -8.61
N PRO A 162 -27.44 -22.27 -7.57
CA PRO A 162 -28.60 -22.53 -6.74
C PRO A 162 -29.07 -21.24 -6.06
N ARG A 163 -30.37 -21.03 -6.20
CA ARG A 163 -31.17 -19.90 -5.72
C ARG A 163 -30.90 -19.60 -4.25
N ARG A 164 -29.93 -18.74 -3.98
CA ARG A 164 -29.75 -18.11 -2.68
C ARG A 164 -30.75 -16.98 -2.61
N GLU A 165 -31.69 -17.09 -1.67
CA GLU A 165 -32.73 -16.08 -1.40
C GLU A 165 -32.07 -14.70 -1.33
N THR A 166 -32.35 -13.88 -2.34
CA THR A 166 -31.93 -12.49 -2.42
C THR A 166 -32.75 -11.69 -1.41
N PRO A 167 -32.11 -10.98 -0.47
CA PRO A 167 -32.79 -9.96 0.32
C PRO A 167 -33.37 -8.89 -0.61
N ASP A 168 -34.47 -8.28 -0.20
CA ASP A 168 -35.25 -7.32 -0.98
C ASP A 168 -34.40 -6.29 -1.76
N PRO A 169 -34.69 -6.05 -3.06
CA PRO A 169 -33.91 -5.13 -3.90
C PRO A 169 -33.92 -3.67 -3.44
N ALA A 170 -34.80 -3.30 -2.50
CA ALA A 170 -34.98 -1.93 -2.05
C ALA A 170 -33.86 -1.42 -1.10
N GLU A 171 -33.13 -2.30 -0.41
CA GLU A 171 -32.06 -1.89 0.52
C GLU A 171 -30.63 -1.97 -0.06
N SER A 172 -30.46 -2.57 -1.24
CA SER A 172 -29.10 -2.83 -1.79
C SER A 172 -28.51 -1.69 -2.62
N PHE A 173 -29.30 -0.67 -2.98
CA PHE A 173 -28.86 0.44 -3.84
C PHE A 173 -28.25 1.63 -3.10
N SER A 174 -28.45 1.73 -1.78
CA SER A 174 -27.95 2.85 -0.96
C SER A 174 -26.52 2.63 -0.45
N VAL A 175 -26.02 1.38 -0.38
CA VAL A 175 -24.70 1.08 0.22
C VAL A 175 -23.53 1.21 -0.78
N ARG A 176 -23.80 1.31 -2.09
CA ARG A 176 -22.73 1.29 -3.13
C ARG A 176 -22.25 2.65 -3.63
N ARG A 177 -22.83 3.77 -3.21
CA ARG A 177 -22.33 5.11 -3.61
C ARG A 177 -21.19 5.66 -2.74
N ASP A 178 -20.93 5.06 -1.58
CA ASP A 178 -19.95 5.61 -0.63
C ASP A 178 -18.48 5.25 -0.95
N PHE A 179 -18.23 4.36 -1.91
CA PHE A 179 -16.87 3.88 -2.19
C PHE A 179 -16.13 4.62 -3.32
N VAL A 180 -16.78 5.53 -4.05
CA VAL A 180 -16.16 6.28 -5.17
C VAL A 180 -15.77 7.71 -4.80
N THR A 181 -16.12 8.19 -3.60
CA THR A 181 -15.74 9.54 -3.13
C THR A 181 -14.37 9.61 -2.45
N GLY A 182 -13.60 8.51 -2.42
CA GLY A 182 -12.40 8.37 -1.58
C GLY A 182 -11.22 9.31 -1.87
N ASN A 183 -11.15 9.94 -3.05
CA ASN A 183 -10.07 10.87 -3.41
C ASN A 183 -10.54 12.27 -3.76
N VAL A 184 -11.84 12.56 -3.68
CA VAL A 184 -12.29 13.94 -3.86
C VAL A 184 -11.95 14.69 -2.58
N ARG A 185 -10.98 15.61 -2.65
CA ARG A 185 -10.64 16.51 -1.55
C ARG A 185 -11.93 17.18 -1.10
N LYS A 186 -12.46 16.78 0.05
CA LYS A 186 -13.63 17.44 0.64
C LYS A 186 -13.18 18.86 0.96
N LYS A 187 -13.88 19.86 0.40
CA LYS A 187 -13.71 21.24 0.83
C LYS A 187 -14.07 21.28 2.31
N SER A 188 -13.07 21.47 3.15
CA SER A 188 -13.26 21.62 4.57
C SER A 188 -13.99 22.94 4.84
N LYS A 189 -14.71 23.01 5.97
CA LYS A 189 -15.52 24.20 6.27
C LYS A 189 -14.57 25.28 6.75
N LEU A 190 -14.50 26.39 6.04
CA LEU A 190 -13.56 27.49 6.32
C LEU A 190 -13.51 27.88 7.82
N ALA A 191 -14.67 27.98 8.47
CA ALA A 191 -14.76 28.35 9.88
C ALA A 191 -14.13 27.32 10.84
N THR A 192 -14.27 26.01 10.56
CA THR A 192 -13.64 24.98 11.39
C THR A 192 -12.12 24.96 11.20
N ASP A 193 -11.68 25.15 9.96
CA ASP A 193 -10.25 25.09 9.63
C ASP A 193 -9.47 26.25 10.24
N CYS A 194 -10.06 27.46 10.27
CA CYS A 194 -9.44 28.60 10.94
C CYS A 194 -9.17 28.31 12.42
N SER A 195 -10.14 27.73 13.13
CA SER A 195 -9.96 27.39 14.56
C SER A 195 -8.91 26.29 14.80
N GLU A 196 -8.78 25.33 13.89
CA GLU A 196 -7.75 24.29 13.99
C GLU A 196 -6.34 24.85 13.74
N LEU A 197 -6.20 25.80 12.81
CA LEU A 197 -4.94 26.43 12.45
C LEU A 197 -4.39 27.36 13.56
N GLU A 198 -5.25 27.85 14.45
CA GLU A 198 -4.85 28.66 15.62
C GLU A 198 -4.14 27.83 16.71
N THR A 199 -4.20 26.49 16.65
CA THR A 199 -3.45 25.65 17.58
C THR A 199 -1.94 25.72 17.29
N ALA A 200 -1.12 25.90 18.34
CA ALA A 200 0.33 26.09 18.21
C ALA A 200 1.03 25.01 17.35
N VAL A 201 0.58 23.75 17.46
CA VAL A 201 1.13 22.64 16.67
C VAL A 201 0.83 22.83 15.17
N LYS A 202 -0.39 23.23 14.81
CA LYS A 202 -0.78 23.44 13.42
C LYS A 202 -0.19 24.72 12.84
N SER A 203 -0.07 25.78 13.64
CA SER A 203 0.61 27.00 13.22
C SER A 203 2.08 26.73 12.90
N ASN A 204 2.78 25.91 13.71
CA ASN A 204 4.16 25.52 13.43
C ASN A 204 4.28 24.69 12.14
N LEU A 205 3.37 23.73 11.93
CA LEU A 205 3.32 22.95 10.69
C LEU A 205 3.05 23.83 9.46
N LEU A 206 2.20 24.86 9.60
CA LEU A 206 1.94 25.82 8.52
C LEU A 206 3.22 26.61 8.18
N VAL A 207 3.96 27.08 9.18
CA VAL A 207 5.23 27.79 8.96
C VAL A 207 6.26 26.90 8.26
N GLU A 208 6.39 25.64 8.68
CA GLU A 208 7.28 24.67 8.04
C GLU A 208 6.88 24.39 6.58
N ALA A 209 5.57 24.26 6.32
CA ALA A 209 5.04 24.07 4.98
C ALA A 209 5.32 25.28 4.08
N VAL A 210 5.10 26.52 4.58
CA VAL A 210 5.40 27.75 3.85
C VAL A 210 6.89 27.84 3.54
N GLN A 211 7.78 27.60 4.51
CA GLN A 211 9.23 27.59 4.27
C GLN A 211 9.65 26.55 3.22
N THR A 212 8.98 25.40 3.17
CA THR A 212 9.24 24.37 2.17
C THR A 212 8.82 24.83 0.78
N VAL A 213 7.68 25.52 0.66
CA VAL A 213 7.23 26.12 -0.60
C VAL A 213 8.19 27.23 -1.04
N ASP A 214 8.58 28.13 -0.14
CA ASP A 214 9.49 29.23 -0.46
C ASP A 214 10.84 28.73 -0.98
N ARG A 215 11.41 27.69 -0.37
CA ARG A 215 12.67 27.09 -0.81
C ARG A 215 12.59 26.46 -2.20
N ASN A 216 11.41 25.94 -2.57
CA ASN A 216 11.19 25.25 -3.83
C ASN A 216 10.41 26.09 -4.86
N PHE A 217 10.13 27.36 -4.54
CA PHE A 217 9.25 28.21 -5.34
C PHE A 217 9.73 28.30 -6.79
N TRP A 218 11.02 28.57 -6.99
CA TRP A 218 11.61 28.68 -8.33
C TRP A 218 11.70 27.36 -9.08
N THR A 219 11.75 26.23 -8.37
CA THR A 219 11.65 24.91 -8.99
C THR A 219 10.26 24.71 -9.59
N PHE A 220 9.19 25.04 -8.87
CA PHE A 220 7.83 24.98 -9.41
C PHE A 220 7.63 25.93 -10.59
N VAL A 221 8.21 27.13 -10.53
CA VAL A 221 8.18 28.07 -11.67
C VAL A 221 8.92 27.49 -12.89
N ALA A 222 10.06 26.84 -12.68
CA ALA A 222 10.79 26.16 -13.76
C ALA A 222 9.96 25.03 -14.37
N ASP A 223 9.30 24.20 -13.55
CA ASP A 223 8.46 23.10 -14.02
C ASP A 223 7.25 23.60 -14.83
N GLU A 224 6.57 24.66 -14.38
CA GLU A 224 5.47 25.26 -15.15
C GLU A 224 5.94 25.92 -16.44
N LEU A 225 7.13 26.54 -16.42
CA LEU A 225 7.72 27.11 -17.63
C LEU A 225 8.13 26.01 -18.62
N GLU A 226 8.64 24.88 -18.14
CA GLU A 226 8.93 23.71 -18.96
C GLU A 226 7.65 23.13 -19.58
N ARG A 227 6.57 23.00 -18.79
CA ARG A 227 5.28 22.50 -19.30
C ARG A 227 4.72 23.38 -20.42
N THR A 228 4.88 24.71 -20.30
CA THR A 228 4.33 25.66 -21.28
C THR A 228 5.24 25.87 -22.48
N SER A 229 6.56 25.87 -22.30
CA SER A 229 7.54 26.18 -23.35
C SER A 229 8.20 24.94 -23.99
N GLY A 230 8.13 23.78 -23.34
CA GLY A 230 8.81 22.55 -23.73
C GLY A 230 10.33 22.56 -23.50
N LYS A 231 10.87 23.55 -22.78
CA LYS A 231 12.30 23.68 -22.49
C LYS A 231 12.55 23.72 -20.99
N MET A 232 13.55 22.96 -20.53
CA MET A 232 13.97 22.95 -19.13
C MET A 232 14.89 24.16 -18.85
N TYR A 233 14.60 24.89 -17.77
CA TYR A 233 15.36 26.06 -17.33
C TYR A 233 15.91 25.86 -15.92
N ASP A 234 17.09 26.40 -15.61
CA ASP A 234 17.62 26.41 -14.25
C ASP A 234 16.80 27.39 -13.37
N PRO A 235 16.23 26.92 -12.23
CA PRO A 235 15.49 27.77 -11.29
C PRO A 235 16.22 29.06 -10.89
N LYS A 236 17.55 29.02 -10.70
CA LYS A 236 18.32 30.21 -10.30
C LYS A 236 18.43 31.24 -11.42
N ALA A 237 18.46 30.80 -12.67
CA ALA A 237 18.47 31.69 -13.82
C ALA A 237 17.12 32.40 -13.96
N LEU A 238 16.01 31.68 -13.73
CA LEU A 238 14.66 32.27 -13.73
C LEU A 238 14.49 33.29 -12.61
N GLU A 239 14.95 32.98 -11.40
CA GLU A 239 14.95 33.92 -10.27
C GLU A 239 15.74 35.19 -10.59
N SER A 240 16.96 35.04 -11.11
CA SER A 240 17.83 36.17 -11.45
C SER A 240 17.19 37.04 -12.53
N ARG A 241 16.59 36.42 -13.54
CA ARG A 241 15.90 37.14 -14.62
C ARG A 241 14.69 37.89 -14.08
N TYR A 242 13.87 37.26 -13.25
CA TYR A 242 12.69 37.89 -12.68
C TYR A 242 13.03 39.09 -11.80
N LYS A 243 14.08 39.00 -10.96
CA LYS A 243 14.55 40.13 -10.14
C LYS A 243 15.13 41.28 -10.97
N SER A 244 15.57 41.02 -12.20
CA SER A 244 16.12 42.03 -13.11
C SER A 244 15.07 42.75 -13.96
N LEU A 245 13.84 42.21 -14.03
CA LEU A 245 12.71 42.84 -14.71
C LEU A 245 12.13 43.96 -13.84
#